data_AF-N9E6D7-F1
#
_entry.id   AF-N9E6D7-F1
#
_cell.length_a   1.000
_cell.length_b   1.000
_cell.length_c   1.000
_cell.angle_alpha   90.00
_cell.angle_beta   90.00
_cell.angle_gamma   90.00
#
_symmetry.space_group_name_H-M   'P 1'
#
loop_
_entity.id
_entity.type
_entity.pdbx_description
1 polymer ?
#
loop_
_entity_poly.entity_id
_entity_poly.type
_entity_poly.pdbx_seq_one_letter_code
_entity_poly.pdbx_strand_id
1 'polypeptide(L)'
;MIKKGDKVKVDFTNNPETIHSSIRFSGYGVVDRFEDGRVFGRLDDGRPFMCFESDVSKERPISSKRKRKLSNQGKTVYWSKHLEQYVYVMGR
;
A
#
# COMPACT_ATOMS: atom_id res chain seq x y z
N MET A 1 7.69 1.07 9.07
CA MET A 1 6.75 1.51 10.10
C MET A 1 5.64 2.35 9.47
N ILE A 2 4.50 1.69 9.34
CA ILE A 2 3.23 2.27 8.91
C ILE A 2 2.58 2.99 10.09
N LYS A 3 1.91 4.12 9.84
CA LYS A 3 1.18 4.89 10.85
C LYS A 3 -0.15 5.40 10.32
N LYS A 4 -1.05 5.78 11.23
CA LYS A 4 -2.30 6.47 10.90
C LYS A 4 -2.05 7.66 9.96
N GLY A 5 -2.87 7.78 8.93
CA GLY A 5 -2.79 8.80 7.89
C GLY A 5 -1.80 8.51 6.76
N ASP A 6 -1.03 7.42 6.83
CA ASP A 6 -0.20 7.02 5.71
C ASP A 6 -1.05 6.60 4.52
N LYS A 7 -0.66 7.06 3.32
CA LYS A 7 -1.22 6.59 2.06
C LYS A 7 -0.54 5.30 1.64
N VAL A 8 -1.35 4.32 1.28
CA VAL A 8 -0.88 2.97 1.04
C VAL A 8 -1.52 2.37 -0.20
N LYS A 9 -0.78 1.49 -0.85
CA LYS A 9 -1.31 0.51 -1.80
C LYS A 9 -1.43 -0.82 -1.08
N VAL A 10 -2.60 -1.44 -1.13
CA VAL A 10 -2.83 -2.80 -0.64
C VAL A 10 -3.00 -3.75 -1.81
N ASP A 11 -2.48 -4.96 -1.68
CA ASP A 11 -2.67 -6.04 -2.64
C ASP A 11 -2.49 -7.38 -1.94
N PHE A 12 -3.60 -7.99 -1.52
CA PHE A 12 -3.60 -9.28 -0.84
C PHE A 12 -4.77 -10.14 -1.29
N THR A 13 -4.65 -11.44 -1.06
CA THR A 13 -5.73 -12.39 -1.29
C THR A 13 -6.30 -12.79 0.05
N ASN A 14 -7.59 -12.50 0.26
CA ASN A 14 -8.31 -13.07 1.39
C ASN A 14 -8.76 -14.48 1.00
N ASN A 15 -8.24 -15.49 1.69
CA ASN A 15 -8.62 -16.88 1.48
C ASN A 15 -9.48 -17.33 2.68
N PRO A 16 -10.81 -17.16 2.63
CA PRO A 16 -11.66 -17.79 3.62
C PRO A 16 -11.52 -19.31 3.45
N GLU A 17 -11.26 -20.04 4.54
CA GLU A 17 -11.03 -21.50 4.55
C GLU A 17 -12.21 -22.32 3.98
N THR A 18 -13.31 -21.67 3.61
CA THR A 18 -14.50 -22.28 3.02
C THR A 18 -14.86 -21.59 1.69
N ILE A 19 -14.72 -22.37 0.60
CA ILE A 19 -15.46 -22.27 -0.67
C ILE A 19 -14.90 -21.30 -1.75
N HIS A 20 -14.11 -21.89 -2.66
CA HIS A 20 -14.06 -21.66 -4.13
C HIS A 20 -13.80 -20.28 -4.76
N SER A 21 -13.46 -19.22 -4.03
CA SER A 21 -12.95 -18.02 -4.69
C SER A 21 -12.00 -17.20 -3.80
N SER A 22 -10.72 -17.22 -4.14
CA SER A 22 -9.73 -16.28 -3.65
C SER A 22 -10.17 -14.86 -4.00
N ILE A 23 -10.64 -14.08 -3.02
CA ILE A 23 -10.99 -12.68 -3.27
C ILE A 23 -9.71 -11.86 -3.19
N ARG A 24 -9.23 -11.42 -4.35
CA ARG A 24 -8.12 -10.46 -4.41
C ARG A 24 -8.63 -9.09 -4.00
N PHE A 25 -8.04 -8.57 -2.93
CA PHE A 25 -8.30 -7.24 -2.41
C PHE A 25 -7.11 -6.36 -2.79
N SER A 26 -7.32 -5.47 -3.76
CA SER A 26 -6.30 -4.52 -4.20
C SER A 26 -6.87 -3.13 -4.35
N GLY A 27 -6.09 -2.12 -3.99
CA GLY A 27 -6.51 -0.74 -4.07
C GLY A 27 -5.57 0.23 -3.38
N TYR A 28 -5.93 1.51 -3.46
CA TYR A 28 -5.27 2.59 -2.74
C TYR A 28 -6.15 3.02 -1.58
N GLY A 29 -5.52 3.48 -0.49
CA GLY A 29 -6.26 3.93 0.67
C GLY A 29 -5.40 4.63 1.71
N VAL A 30 -6.04 4.90 2.85
CA VAL A 30 -5.43 5.57 4.00
C VAL A 30 -5.52 4.65 5.21
N VAL A 31 -4.44 4.62 5.99
CA VAL A 31 -4.38 3.87 7.25
C VAL A 31 -5.14 4.60 8.35
N ASP A 32 -6.09 3.92 8.97
CA ASP A 32 -6.85 4.44 10.12
C ASP A 32 -6.15 4.12 11.44
N ARG A 33 -5.61 2.90 11.57
CA ARG A 33 -4.88 2.42 12.76
C ARG A 33 -3.96 1.24 12.44
N PHE A 34 -3.01 1.00 13.33
CA PHE A 34 -2.08 -0.12 13.28
C PHE A 34 -1.95 -0.74 14.67
N GLU A 35 -2.41 -1.98 14.83
CA GLU A 35 -2.51 -2.69 16.10
C GLU A 35 -2.22 -4.18 15.86
N ASP A 36 -1.45 -4.81 16.74
CA ASP A 36 -1.14 -6.25 16.71
C ASP A 36 -0.64 -6.79 15.35
N GLY A 37 0.19 -6.01 14.65
CA GLY A 37 0.74 -6.37 13.34
C GLY A 37 -0.27 -6.29 12.18
N ARG A 38 -1.48 -5.79 12.44
CA ARG A 38 -2.55 -5.59 11.46
C ARG A 38 -2.72 -4.12 11.14
N VAL A 39 -2.82 -3.83 9.86
CA VAL A 39 -3.11 -2.50 9.32
C VAL A 39 -4.59 -2.44 9.02
N PHE A 40 -5.26 -1.43 9.56
CA PHE A 40 -6.65 -1.12 9.26
C PHE A 40 -6.72 0.19 8.49
N GLY A 41 -7.63 0.27 7.54
CA GLY A 41 -7.85 1.51 6.82
C GLY A 41 -9.06 1.46 5.91
N ARG A 42 -9.15 2.47 5.06
CA ARG A 42 -10.20 2.60 4.07
C ARG A 42 -9.59 2.84 2.71
N LEU A 43 -10.07 2.10 1.71
CA LEU A 43 -9.75 2.35 0.32
C LEU A 43 -10.44 3.61 -0.18
N ASP A 44 -9.92 4.15 -1.29
CA ASP A 44 -10.49 5.34 -1.94
C ASP A 44 -11.92 5.11 -2.45
N ASP A 45 -12.30 3.85 -2.71
CA ASP A 45 -13.69 3.47 -3.06
C ASP A 45 -14.61 3.31 -1.83
N GLY A 46 -14.12 3.62 -0.63
CA GLY A 46 -14.86 3.59 0.62
C GLY A 46 -14.83 2.23 1.33
N ARG A 47 -14.34 1.15 0.71
CA ARG A 47 -14.29 -0.17 1.36
C ARG A 47 -13.27 -0.18 2.52
N PRO A 48 -13.65 -0.67 3.71
CA PRO A 48 -12.67 -0.89 4.77
C PRO A 48 -11.76 -2.07 4.42
N PHE A 49 -10.52 -2.05 4.92
CA PHE A 49 -9.58 -3.16 4.81
C PHE A 49 -8.90 -3.46 6.14
N MET A 50 -8.52 -4.73 6.29
CA MET A 50 -7.67 -5.24 7.35
C MET A 50 -6.70 -6.24 6.73
N CYS A 51 -5.40 -6.03 6.88
CA CYS A 51 -4.38 -6.95 6.37
C CYS A 51 -3.10 -6.88 7.22
N PHE A 52 -2.16 -7.78 6.98
CA PHE A 52 -0.86 -7.73 7.64
C PHE A 52 -0.02 -6.55 7.13
N GLU A 53 0.94 -6.07 7.94
CA GLU A 53 1.90 -5.05 7.48
C GLU A 53 2.63 -5.49 6.20
N SER A 54 2.89 -6.80 6.05
CA SER A 54 3.54 -7.38 4.87
C SER A 54 2.76 -7.20 3.58
N ASP A 55 1.46 -6.96 3.67
CA ASP A 55 0.53 -6.86 2.54
C ASP A 55 0.27 -5.40 2.12
N VAL A 56 0.94 -4.47 2.79
CA VAL A 56 0.77 -3.03 2.60
C VAL A 56 2.06 -2.41 2.10
N SER A 57 1.94 -1.61 1.04
CA SER A 57 3.03 -0.82 0.49
C SER A 57 2.80 0.66 0.77
N LYS A 58 3.64 1.25 1.61
CA LYS A 58 3.58 2.69 1.90
C LYS A 58 4.03 3.50 0.69
N GLU A 59 3.14 4.36 0.18
CA GLU A 59 3.44 5.26 -0.93
C GLU A 59 4.05 6.56 -0.39
N ARG A 60 5.26 6.91 -0.86
CA ARG A 60 5.89 8.19 -0.56
C ARG A 60 6.07 8.99 -1.85
N PRO A 61 5.36 10.11 -2.04
CA PRO A 61 5.61 11.02 -3.15
C PRO A 61 7.08 11.46 -3.18
N ILE A 62 7.66 11.50 -4.37
CA ILE A 62 9.04 11.91 -4.60
C ILE A 62 9.15 12.83 -5.81
N SER A 63 10.19 13.67 -5.84
CA SER A 63 10.50 14.50 -7.02
C SER A 63 11.20 13.69 -8.11
N SER A 64 11.20 14.20 -9.35
CA SER A 64 11.90 13.59 -10.48
C SER A 64 13.41 13.40 -10.24
N LYS A 65 14.06 14.34 -9.53
CA LYS A 65 15.47 14.22 -9.13
C LYS A 65 15.67 13.03 -8.19
N ARG A 66 14.75 12.84 -7.24
CA ARG A 66 14.80 11.75 -6.27
C ARG A 66 14.43 10.40 -6.90
N LYS A 67 13.55 10.37 -7.91
CA LYS A 67 13.26 9.17 -8.73
C LYS A 67 14.52 8.58 -9.33
N ARG A 68 15.32 9.39 -10.05
CA ARG A 68 16.58 8.92 -10.68
C ARG A 68 17.53 8.33 -9.64
N LYS A 69 17.71 9.00 -8.51
CA LYS A 69 18.58 8.52 -7.42
C LYS A 69 18.12 7.19 -6.84
N LEU A 70 16.82 7.06 -6.54
CA LEU A 70 16.25 5.84 -5.96
C LEU A 70 16.27 4.66 -6.95
N SER A 71 15.96 4.93 -8.22
CA SER A 71 16.05 3.92 -9.29
C SER A 71 17.47 3.37 -9.42
N ASN A 72 18.49 4.24 -9.38
CA ASN A 72 19.90 3.81 -9.43
C ASN A 72 20.32 3.00 -8.18
N GLN A 73 19.59 3.12 -7.08
CA GLN A 73 19.81 2.34 -5.85
C GLN A 73 19.00 1.03 -5.83
N GLY A 74 18.36 0.66 -6.95
CA GLY A 74 17.53 -0.54 -7.05
C GLY A 74 16.22 -0.47 -6.27
N LYS A 75 15.78 0.72 -5.87
CA LYS A 75 14.52 0.91 -5.13
C LYS A 75 13.32 0.95 -6.08
N THR A 76 12.20 0.36 -5.65
CA THR A 76 10.94 0.35 -6.40
C THR A 76 10.30 1.73 -6.45
N VAL A 77 10.17 2.29 -7.64
CA VAL A 77 9.56 3.59 -7.89
C VAL A 77 8.59 3.46 -9.06
N TYR A 78 7.38 4.00 -8.92
CA TYR A 78 6.40 4.03 -10.01
C TYR A 78 5.56 5.31 -9.98
N TRP A 79 4.83 5.57 -11.06
CA TRP A 79 3.87 6.66 -11.12
C TRP A 79 2.57 6.24 -10.42
N SER A 80 2.26 6.84 -9.28
CA SER A 80 0.99 6.58 -8.59
C SER A 80 -0.11 7.38 -9.26
N LYS A 81 -1.13 6.69 -9.77
CA LYS A 81 -2.33 7.33 -10.31
C LYS A 81 -3.14 8.03 -9.22
N HIS A 82 -3.11 7.49 -8.00
CA HIS A 82 -3.78 8.08 -6.84
C HIS A 82 -3.16 9.43 -6.44
N LEU A 83 -1.82 9.55 -6.52
CA LEU A 83 -1.11 10.75 -6.09
C LEU A 83 -0.71 11.69 -7.22
N GLU A 84 -0.99 11.31 -8.46
CA GLU A 84 -0.52 11.99 -9.67
C GLU A 84 0.96 12.38 -9.61
N GLN A 85 1.77 11.50 -9.01
CA GLN A 85 3.18 11.76 -8.78
C GLN A 85 3.96 10.44 -8.71
N TYR A 86 5.27 10.50 -8.99
CA TYR A 86 6.16 9.39 -8.68
C TYR A 86 6.17 9.11 -7.20
N VAL A 87 5.98 7.84 -6.86
CA VAL A 87 6.08 7.34 -5.49
C VAL A 87 7.21 6.35 -5.39
N TYR A 88 7.90 6.42 -4.27
CA TYR A 88 8.74 5.35 -3.79
C TYR A 88 7.91 4.47 -2.87
N VAL A 89 7.90 3.17 -3.15
CA VAL A 89 7.33 2.20 -2.22
C VAL A 89 8.43 1.72 -1.30
N MET A 90 8.23 1.97 -0.01
CA MET A 90 9.00 1.29 1.03
C MET A 90 8.54 -0.16 1.04
N GLY A 91 9.21 -0.99 0.24
CA GLY A 91 9.05 -2.44 0.25
C GLY A 91 9.67 -3.05 1.52
N ARG A 92 9.15 -4.24 1.85
CA ARG A 92 9.52 -5.14 2.97
C ARG A 92 11.00 -5.09 3.36
#